data_AF-A0A527HMG0-F1
#
_entry.id   AF-A0A527HMG0-F1
#
_cell.length_a   1.000
_cell.length_b   1.000
_cell.length_c   1.000
_cell.angle_alpha   90.00
_cell.angle_beta   90.00
_cell.angle_gamma   90.00
#
_symmetry.space_group_name_H-M   'P 1'
#
loop_
_entity.id
_entity.type
_entity.pdbx_description
1 polymer ?
#
loop_
_entity_poly.entity_id
_entity_poly.type
_entity_poly.pdbx_seq_one_letter_code
_entity_poly.pdbx_strand_id
1 'polypeptide(L)'
;MMGRSRRFKICFVAATLLLASETAFAEEWWRDAFAMEGSSPCDGNDSRVTFTDKSVEMWEVGCTIDKVQKIKGLDAVILDLTCSDDTDSVEKRRALLLKLDDSKILRYPENQVLQRCSELEAS
;
A
#
# COMPACT_ATOMS: atom_id res chain seq x y z
N MET A 1 36.14 28.99 44.66
CA MET A 1 36.36 28.41 43.31
C MET A 1 35.26 27.39 43.03
N MET A 2 34.35 27.69 42.10
CA MET A 2 33.26 26.78 41.69
C MET A 2 33.79 25.62 40.82
N GLY A 3 33.70 24.38 41.31
CA GLY A 3 33.90 23.16 40.53
C GLY A 3 32.60 22.73 39.85
N ARG A 4 32.30 23.36 38.71
CA ARG A 4 31.05 23.23 37.97
C ARG A 4 31.08 22.01 37.03
N SER A 5 30.10 21.12 37.20
CA SER A 5 29.36 20.40 36.15
C SER A 5 30.14 19.50 35.16
N ARG A 6 30.10 18.18 35.41
CA ARG A 6 30.31 17.13 34.37
C ARG A 6 29.52 15.86 34.70
N ARG A 7 28.18 15.91 34.73
CA ARG A 7 27.32 14.69 34.79
C ARG A 7 26.00 14.78 34.00
N PHE A 8 25.85 15.71 33.06
CA PHE A 8 24.58 15.97 32.35
C PHE A 8 24.53 15.52 30.88
N LYS A 9 25.22 14.44 30.48
CA LYS A 9 25.37 14.13 29.04
C LYS A 9 25.09 12.70 28.58
N ILE A 10 24.36 11.88 29.35
CA ILE A 10 24.10 10.49 28.92
C ILE A 10 22.60 10.12 28.82
N CYS A 11 21.66 10.93 29.34
CA CYS A 11 20.23 10.53 29.34
C CYS A 11 19.40 10.97 28.12
N PHE A 12 19.93 11.72 27.16
CA PHE A 12 19.11 12.26 26.06
C PHE A 12 18.99 11.36 24.82
N VAL A 13 19.79 10.29 24.68
CA VAL A 13 19.73 9.41 23.50
C VAL A 13 18.69 8.29 23.66
N ALA A 14 18.37 7.89 24.89
CA ALA A 14 17.39 6.83 25.13
C ALA A 14 15.93 7.29 24.93
N ALA A 15 15.65 8.59 25.09
CA ALA A 15 14.28 9.13 24.99
C ALA A 15 13.79 9.27 23.53
N THR A 16 14.70 9.46 22.56
CA THR A 16 14.32 9.56 21.14
C THR A 16 14.02 8.20 20.51
N LEU A 17 14.62 7.11 21.01
CA LEU A 17 14.36 5.76 20.51
C LEU A 17 13.02 5.17 20.98
N LEU A 18 12.44 5.69 22.06
CA LEU A 18 11.16 5.22 22.62
C LEU A 18 9.91 5.87 22.00
N LEU A 19 10.08 6.94 21.21
CA LEU A 19 8.98 7.67 20.55
C LEU A 19 8.64 7.16 19.14
N ALA A 20 9.42 6.21 18.59
CA ALA A 20 9.15 5.62 17.27
C ALA A 20 8.20 4.41 17.32
N SER A 21 7.61 4.11 18.48
CA SER A 21 6.69 2.98 18.65
C SER A 21 5.24 3.43 18.49
N GLU A 22 4.81 3.71 17.26
CA GLU A 22 3.44 3.47 16.80
C GLU A 22 3.37 3.55 15.27
N THR A 23 3.92 2.51 14.63
CA THR A 23 3.39 1.86 13.43
C THR A 23 2.27 2.60 12.66
N ALA A 24 2.63 3.49 11.74
CA ALA A 24 1.77 3.82 10.61
C ALA A 24 1.82 2.67 9.60
N PHE A 25 1.35 1.48 10.01
CA PHE A 25 1.27 0.33 9.10
C PHE A 25 0.20 0.62 8.04
N ALA A 26 0.64 0.57 6.78
CA ALA A 26 0.01 1.13 5.58
C ALA A 26 -0.08 2.67 5.45
N GLU A 27 1.06 3.34 5.29
CA GLU A 27 1.12 4.62 4.54
C GLU A 27 0.75 4.39 3.05
N GLU A 28 0.53 5.46 2.28
CA GLU A 28 -0.15 5.48 0.96
C GLU A 28 0.49 4.64 -0.17
N TRP A 29 1.45 3.76 0.13
CA TRP A 29 2.17 2.91 -0.81
C TRP A 29 1.27 2.12 -1.77
N TRP A 30 0.07 1.75 -1.34
CA TRP A 30 -0.89 0.98 -2.13
C TRP A 30 -1.60 1.82 -3.19
N ARG A 31 -1.53 3.16 -3.12
CA ARG A 31 -2.16 4.09 -4.06
C ARG A 31 -1.24 4.34 -5.25
N ASP A 32 -1.10 3.34 -6.11
CA ASP A 32 -0.30 3.41 -7.31
C ASP A 32 -0.84 2.46 -8.40
N ALA A 33 -0.21 2.47 -9.56
CA ALA A 33 -0.38 1.48 -10.61
C ALA A 33 0.52 0.27 -10.38
N PHE A 34 -0.08 -0.91 -10.50
CA PHE A 34 0.61 -2.19 -10.44
C PHE A 34 0.19 -3.04 -11.64
N ALA A 35 1.05 -3.97 -12.04
CA ALA A 35 0.75 -4.98 -13.05
C ALA A 35 1.26 -6.33 -12.56
N MET A 36 0.81 -7.42 -13.18
CA MET A 36 1.28 -8.75 -12.83
C MET A 36 2.80 -8.85 -13.03
N GLU A 37 3.51 -9.48 -12.10
CA GLU A 37 4.97 -9.64 -12.19
C GLU A 37 5.38 -10.25 -13.55
N GLY A 38 6.43 -9.70 -14.17
CA GLY A 38 6.88 -10.10 -15.51
C GLY A 38 6.05 -9.55 -16.68
N SER A 39 4.99 -8.79 -16.41
CA SER A 39 4.12 -8.21 -17.45
C SER A 39 4.59 -6.83 -17.88
N SER A 40 5.81 -6.75 -18.43
CA SER A 40 6.37 -5.51 -18.99
C SER A 40 6.05 -5.39 -20.49
N PRO A 41 5.70 -4.20 -21.01
CA PRO A 41 5.54 -2.93 -20.28
C PRO A 41 4.24 -2.86 -19.47
N CYS A 42 4.19 -1.98 -18.45
CA CYS A 42 2.97 -1.73 -17.68
C CYS A 42 1.92 -0.92 -18.49
N ASP A 43 2.37 -0.05 -19.41
CA ASP A 43 1.44 0.69 -20.27
C ASP A 43 0.78 -0.22 -21.31
N GLY A 44 -0.53 -0.04 -21.52
CA GLY A 44 -1.33 -0.91 -22.38
C GLY A 44 -1.44 -2.37 -21.91
N ASN A 45 -1.12 -2.66 -20.64
CA ASN A 45 -1.19 -4.00 -20.09
C ASN A 45 -2.57 -4.30 -19.50
N ASP A 46 -3.24 -5.35 -19.99
CA ASP A 46 -4.56 -5.77 -19.50
C ASP A 46 -4.56 -6.17 -18.01
N SER A 47 -3.39 -6.54 -17.47
CA SER A 47 -3.23 -6.86 -16.04
C SER A 47 -3.00 -5.64 -15.15
N ARG A 48 -2.95 -4.43 -15.72
CA ARG A 48 -2.73 -3.19 -14.96
C ARG A 48 -3.93 -2.91 -14.06
N VAL A 49 -3.62 -2.65 -12.80
CA VAL A 49 -4.57 -2.22 -11.77
C VAL A 49 -4.06 -0.93 -11.16
N THR A 50 -4.88 0.12 -11.18
CA THR A 50 -4.53 1.42 -10.59
C THR A 50 -5.39 1.65 -9.36
N PHE A 51 -4.74 1.78 -8.21
CA PHE A 51 -5.41 2.08 -6.94
C PHE A 51 -5.25 3.57 -6.62
N THR A 52 -6.34 4.23 -6.28
CA THR A 52 -6.35 5.63 -5.82
C THR A 52 -6.90 5.73 -4.40
N ASP A 53 -7.11 6.94 -3.89
CA ASP A 53 -7.79 7.15 -2.61
C ASP A 53 -9.30 6.84 -2.68
N LYS A 54 -9.88 6.79 -3.88
CA LYS A 54 -11.34 6.71 -4.10
C LYS A 54 -11.78 5.59 -5.04
N SER A 55 -10.89 5.05 -5.86
CA SER A 55 -11.24 4.06 -6.87
C SER A 55 -10.15 3.04 -7.11
N VAL A 56 -10.54 1.93 -7.73
CA VAL A 56 -9.67 0.93 -8.32
C VAL A 56 -10.05 0.83 -9.79
N GLU A 57 -9.13 1.17 -10.68
CA GLU A 57 -9.32 1.09 -12.12
C GLU A 57 -8.61 -0.16 -12.65
N MET A 58 -9.36 -1.01 -13.35
CA MET A 58 -8.86 -2.15 -14.11
C MET A 58 -9.40 -2.02 -15.54
N TRP A 59 -8.74 -2.66 -16.52
CA TRP A 59 -9.03 -2.49 -17.95
C TRP A 59 -10.53 -2.36 -18.32
N GLU A 60 -11.36 -3.30 -17.86
CA GLU A 60 -12.81 -3.35 -18.15
C GLU A 60 -13.70 -3.11 -16.93
N VAL A 61 -13.11 -2.83 -15.77
CA VAL A 61 -13.86 -2.77 -14.50
C VAL A 61 -13.34 -1.63 -13.65
N GLY A 62 -14.24 -0.67 -13.39
CA GLY A 62 -14.04 0.39 -12.41
C GLY A 62 -14.72 0.03 -11.08
N CYS A 63 -14.03 0.28 -9.98
CA CYS A 63 -14.60 0.13 -8.64
C CYS A 63 -14.44 1.41 -7.83
N THR A 64 -15.49 1.84 -7.13
CA THR A 64 -15.39 2.85 -6.08
C THR A 64 -14.95 2.20 -4.78
N ILE A 65 -14.04 2.86 -4.05
CA ILE A 65 -13.61 2.46 -2.71
C ILE A 65 -14.58 3.06 -1.69
N ASP A 66 -15.44 2.21 -1.15
CA ASP A 66 -16.39 2.60 -0.10
C ASP A 66 -15.69 2.79 1.25
N LYS A 67 -14.65 1.99 1.53
CA LYS A 67 -13.93 2.01 2.81
C LYS A 67 -12.51 1.47 2.66
N VAL A 68 -11.58 2.12 3.34
CA VAL A 68 -10.20 1.63 3.54
C VAL A 68 -10.02 1.28 5.01
N GLN A 69 -9.51 0.08 5.30
CA GLN A 69 -9.22 -0.38 6.66
C GLN A 69 -7.75 -0.80 6.75
N LYS A 70 -6.96 -0.08 7.55
CA LYS A 70 -5.57 -0.46 7.83
C LYS A 70 -5.54 -1.56 8.89
N ILE A 71 -4.67 -2.55 8.73
CA ILE A 71 -4.52 -3.65 9.70
C ILE A 71 -3.38 -3.32 10.67
N LYS A 72 -3.68 -3.20 11.96
CA LYS A 72 -2.67 -2.91 12.98
C LYS A 72 -1.62 -4.03 13.02
N GLY A 73 -0.35 -3.65 12.93
CA GLY A 73 0.78 -4.59 13.00
C GLY A 73 1.10 -5.31 11.68
N LEU A 74 0.45 -4.95 10.58
CA LEU A 74 0.68 -5.51 9.26
C LEU A 74 0.66 -4.41 8.20
N ASP A 75 1.65 -4.37 7.30
CA ASP A 75 1.61 -3.48 6.13
C ASP A 75 0.57 -3.96 5.11
N ALA A 76 -0.70 -3.79 5.47
CA ALA A 76 -1.82 -4.24 4.66
C ALA A 76 -3.03 -3.32 4.83
N VAL A 77 -3.83 -3.25 3.76
CA VAL A 77 -5.12 -2.57 3.72
C VAL A 77 -6.21 -3.50 3.23
N ILE A 78 -7.39 -3.40 3.83
CA ILE A 78 -8.62 -3.97 3.30
C ILE A 78 -9.39 -2.86 2.60
N LEU A 79 -9.80 -3.12 1.36
CA LEU A 79 -10.64 -2.25 0.56
C LEU A 79 -12.03 -2.87 0.45
N ASP A 80 -13.05 -2.14 0.88
CA ASP A 80 -14.44 -2.44 0.56
C ASP A 80 -14.81 -1.66 -0.72
N LEU A 81 -15.26 -2.37 -1.74
CA LEU A 81 -15.42 -1.86 -3.10
C LEU A 81 -16.86 -2.03 -3.60
N THR A 82 -17.30 -1.06 -4.39
CA THR A 82 -18.45 -1.19 -5.28
C THR A 82 -17.95 -1.16 -6.71
N CYS A 83 -18.05 -2.28 -7.41
CA CYS A 83 -17.62 -2.39 -8.80
C CYS A 83 -18.84 -2.35 -9.72
N SER A 84 -18.67 -1.69 -10.86
CA SER A 84 -19.62 -1.72 -11.98
C SER A 84 -18.90 -2.17 -13.23
N ASP A 85 -19.53 -3.08 -13.98
CA ASP A 85 -19.08 -3.46 -15.32
C ASP A 85 -19.90 -2.74 -16.40
N ASP A 86 -19.53 -2.95 -17.67
CA ASP A 86 -20.21 -2.40 -18.85
C ASP A 86 -21.66 -2.88 -19.04
N THR A 87 -22.13 -3.83 -18.22
CA THR A 87 -23.50 -4.37 -18.26
C THR A 87 -24.41 -3.77 -17.19
N ASP A 88 -23.98 -2.68 -16.55
CA ASP A 88 -24.64 -2.02 -15.41
C ASP A 88 -24.85 -2.95 -14.20
N SER A 89 -24.09 -4.03 -14.12
CA SER A 89 -24.13 -4.94 -12.97
C SER A 89 -23.30 -4.33 -11.83
N VAL A 90 -23.92 -4.17 -10.66
CA VAL A 90 -23.27 -3.60 -9.48
C VAL A 90 -22.94 -4.71 -8.49
N GLU A 91 -21.65 -4.90 -8.23
CA GLU A 91 -21.15 -5.92 -7.32
C GLU A 91 -20.39 -5.30 -6.15
N LYS A 92 -20.64 -5.79 -4.93
CA LYS A 92 -19.82 -5.45 -3.77
C LYS A 92 -18.66 -6.44 -3.68
N ARG A 93 -17.43 -5.91 -3.64
CA ARG A 93 -16.21 -6.71 -3.48
C ARG A 93 -15.44 -6.27 -2.23
N ARG A 94 -14.64 -7.19 -1.69
CA ARG A 94 -13.70 -6.89 -0.61
C ARG A 94 -12.35 -7.47 -0.99
N ALA A 95 -11.31 -6.63 -0.96
CA ALA A 95 -9.95 -7.00 -1.30
C ALA A 95 -9.00 -6.74 -0.13
N LEU A 96 -8.03 -7.63 0.06
CA LEU A 96 -6.87 -7.39 0.92
C LEU A 96 -5.67 -7.12 0.04
N LEU A 97 -4.96 -6.02 0.31
CA LEU A 97 -3.66 -5.72 -0.25
C LEU A 97 -2.62 -5.86 0.87
N LEU A 98 -1.69 -6.79 0.69
CA LEU A 98 -0.55 -6.98 1.60
C LEU A 98 0.71 -6.51 0.88
N LYS A 99 1.45 -5.59 1.50
CA LYS A 99 2.76 -5.18 1.00
C LYS A 99 3.74 -6.35 1.10
N LEU A 100 4.46 -6.59 0.02
CA LEU A 100 5.59 -7.50 -0.03
C LEU A 100 6.88 -6.68 -0.24
N ASP A 101 8.02 -7.35 -0.23
CA ASP A 101 9.30 -6.74 -0.58
C ASP A 101 9.34 -6.35 -2.07
N ASP A 102 10.40 -5.64 -2.49
CA ASP A 102 10.67 -5.26 -3.89
C ASP A 102 9.53 -4.50 -4.59
N SER A 103 8.84 -3.61 -3.86
CA SER A 103 7.72 -2.82 -4.40
C SER A 103 6.55 -3.67 -4.93
N LYS A 104 6.37 -4.88 -4.40
CA LYS A 104 5.27 -5.79 -4.74
C LYS A 104 4.13 -5.75 -3.73
N ILE A 105 2.96 -6.21 -4.17
CA ILE A 105 1.79 -6.38 -3.32
C ILE A 105 1.13 -7.74 -3.64
N LEU A 106 0.61 -8.41 -2.61
CA LEU A 106 -0.31 -9.54 -2.77
C LEU A 106 -1.75 -9.01 -2.71
N ARG A 107 -2.56 -9.38 -3.70
CA ARG A 107 -4.00 -9.12 -3.75
C ARG A 107 -4.80 -10.40 -3.51
N TYR A 108 -5.70 -10.37 -2.53
CA TYR A 108 -6.63 -11.46 -2.20
C TYR A 108 -8.09 -10.96 -2.33
N PRO A 109 -9.03 -11.75 -2.87
CA PRO A 109 -9.00 -13.22 -3.05
C PRO A 109 -8.33 -13.75 -4.32
N GLU A 110 -7.90 -12.90 -5.25
CA GLU A 110 -7.37 -13.33 -6.54
C GLU A 110 -6.02 -14.07 -6.44
N ASN A 111 -5.34 -14.00 -5.28
CA ASN A 111 -4.02 -14.58 -5.02
C ASN A 111 -2.97 -14.13 -6.06
N GLN A 112 -3.01 -12.86 -6.44
CA GLN A 112 -2.14 -12.28 -7.45
C GLN A 112 -1.03 -11.45 -6.80
N VAL A 113 0.21 -11.68 -7.23
CA VAL A 113 1.34 -10.80 -6.92
C VAL A 113 1.43 -9.74 -8.01
N LEU A 114 1.34 -8.47 -7.60
CA LEU A 114 1.43 -7.33 -8.51
C LEU A 114 2.70 -6.53 -8.19
N GLN A 115 3.45 -6.18 -9.22
CA GLN A 115 4.64 -5.34 -9.17
C GLN A 115 4.25 -3.88 -9.46
N ARG A 116 4.82 -2.92 -8.71
CA ARG A 116 4.62 -1.48 -8.99
C ARG A 116 5.14 -1.14 -10.38
N CYS A 117 4.35 -0.41 -11.15
CA CYS A 117 4.66 -0.12 -12.55
C CYS A 117 5.95 0.70 -12.74
N SER A 118 6.30 1.58 -11.81
CA SER A 118 7.56 2.34 -11.84
C SER A 118 8.82 1.45 -11.89
N GLU A 119 8.74 0.23 -11.36
CA GLU A 119 9.85 -0.74 -11.42
C GLU A 119 9.89 -1.50 -12.76
N LEU A 120 8.73 -1.64 -13.42
CA LEU A 120 8.61 -2.32 -14.71
C LEU A 120 9.04 -1.44 -15.89
N GLU A 121 8.90 -0.12 -15.78
CA GLU A 121 9.34 0.85 -16.80
C GLU A 121 10.87 0.96 -16.89
N ALA A 122 11.60 0.58 -15.83
CA ALA A 122 13.05 0.62 -15.77
C ALA A 122 13.74 -0.68 -16.25
N SER A 123 12.96 -1.65 -16.76
CA SER A 123 13.40 -3.00 -17.16
C SER A 123 13.77 -3.13 -18.62
#